data_AF-A0A6V8SGP4-F1
#
_entry.id   AF-A0A6V8SGP4-F1
#
_cell.length_a   1.000
_cell.length_b   1.000
_cell.length_c   1.000
_cell.angle_alpha   90.00
_cell.angle_beta   90.00
_cell.angle_gamma   90.00
#
_symmetry.space_group_name_H-M   'P 1'
#
loop_
_entity.id
_entity.type
_entity.pdbx_description
1 polymer ?
#
loop_
_entity_poly.entity_id
_entity_poly.type
_entity_poly.pdbx_seq_one_letter_code
_entity_poly.pdbx_strand_id
1 'polypeptide(L)'
;MNKKISISLPEHVYRLALQKSKFTHGDNNFSGYLRDLICKEFTEDELKNELIELKKPLWMGKTKVADFNSTCQVCTGTISQGEVICYTDLGFQKESDNWVHKSCCRRE
;
A
#
# COMPACT_ATOMS: atom_id res chain seq x y z
N MET A 1 8.46 -11.50 34.53
CA MET A 1 8.96 -12.52 33.58
C MET A 1 8.49 -12.17 32.19
N ASN A 2 9.40 -11.91 31.25
CA ASN A 2 9.03 -11.64 29.86
C ASN A 2 8.73 -12.99 29.18
N LYS A 3 7.45 -13.36 29.04
CA LYS A 3 7.05 -14.62 28.39
C LYS A 3 7.32 -14.50 26.90
N LYS A 4 8.27 -15.28 26.39
CA LYS A 4 8.48 -15.43 24.95
C LYS A 4 7.32 -16.26 24.39
N ILE A 5 6.59 -15.70 23.44
CA ILE A 5 5.52 -16.39 22.71
C ILE A 5 6.11 -16.78 21.36
N SER A 6 6.00 -18.05 21.02
CA SER A 6 6.36 -18.58 19.70
C SER A 6 5.07 -18.92 18.97
N ILE A 7 4.97 -18.49 17.71
CA ILE A 7 3.84 -18.79 16.82
C ILE A 7 4.35 -19.53 15.59
N SER A 8 3.56 -20.46 15.10
CA SER A 8 3.80 -21.13 13.82
C SER A 8 2.92 -20.48 12.76
N LEU A 9 3.53 -19.93 11.72
CA LEU A 9 2.83 -19.34 10.58
C LEU A 9 3.16 -20.12 9.31
N PRO A 10 2.19 -20.30 8.40
CA PRO A 10 2.49 -20.74 7.05
C PRO A 10 3.51 -19.80 6.39
N GLU A 11 4.41 -20.35 5.58
CA GLU A 11 5.52 -19.57 5.00
C GLU A 11 5.05 -18.35 4.19
N HIS A 12 3.95 -18.48 3.44
CA HIS A 12 3.38 -17.38 2.67
C HIS A 12 2.87 -16.25 3.58
N VAL A 13 2.20 -16.58 4.70
CA VAL A 13 1.75 -15.59 5.70
C VAL A 13 2.94 -14.90 6.36
N TYR A 14 3.99 -15.66 6.70
CA TYR A 14 5.22 -15.10 7.26
C TYR A 14 5.86 -14.08 6.30
N ARG A 15 5.99 -14.42 5.01
CA ARG A 15 6.56 -13.50 4.00
C ARG A 15 5.73 -12.23 3.84
N LEU A 16 4.40 -12.34 3.84
CA LEU A 16 3.48 -11.20 3.77
C LEU A 16 3.64 -10.30 5.00
N ALA A 17 3.58 -10.89 6.21
CA ALA A 17 3.74 -10.16 7.45
C ALA A 17 5.11 -9.47 7.53
N LEU A 18 6.18 -10.13 7.11
CA LEU A 18 7.53 -9.58 7.11
C LEU A 18 7.66 -8.40 6.13
N GLN A 19 7.05 -8.49 4.94
CA GLN A 19 7.03 -7.34 4.02
C GLN A 19 6.30 -6.15 4.65
N LYS A 20 5.15 -6.38 5.29
CA LYS A 20 4.36 -5.31 5.92
C LYS A 20 5.05 -4.68 7.11
N SER A 21 5.77 -5.45 7.92
CA SER A 21 6.51 -4.89 9.04
C SER A 21 7.57 -3.90 8.59
N LYS A 22 8.23 -4.14 7.44
CA LYS A 22 9.21 -3.20 6.89
C LYS A 22 8.60 -1.84 6.55
N PHE A 23 7.38 -1.83 6.01
CA PHE A 23 6.68 -0.60 5.66
C PHE A 23 6.12 0.18 6.87
N THR A 24 5.77 -0.52 7.94
CA THR A 24 5.04 0.10 9.08
C THR A 24 5.89 0.27 10.34
N HIS A 25 6.86 -0.61 10.55
CA HIS A 25 7.67 -0.70 11.76
C HIS A 25 9.19 -0.65 11.46
N GLY A 26 9.58 -0.52 10.19
CA GLY A 26 10.96 -0.53 9.73
C GLY A 26 11.58 -1.94 9.69
N ASP A 27 12.83 -2.02 9.22
CA ASP A 27 13.47 -3.30 8.90
C ASP A 27 13.73 -4.22 10.11
N ASN A 28 13.83 -3.66 11.32
CA ASN A 28 14.31 -4.40 12.50
C ASN A 28 13.23 -4.67 13.57
N ASN A 29 11.94 -4.42 13.27
CA ASN A 29 10.88 -4.53 14.29
C ASN A 29 9.71 -5.45 13.87
N PHE A 30 10.04 -6.60 13.26
CA PHE A 30 9.06 -7.62 12.90
C PHE A 30 8.31 -8.19 14.12
N SER A 31 8.99 -8.38 15.26
CA SER A 31 8.36 -8.88 16.48
C SER A 31 7.32 -7.90 17.06
N GLY A 32 7.56 -6.59 16.96
CA GLY A 32 6.58 -5.57 17.34
C GLY A 32 5.34 -5.65 16.45
N TYR A 33 5.57 -5.75 15.14
CA TYR A 33 4.49 -5.93 14.17
C TYR A 33 3.66 -7.20 14.40
N LEU A 34 4.30 -8.34 14.71
CA LEU A 34 3.59 -9.57 15.05
C LEU A 34 2.74 -9.43 16.32
N ARG A 35 3.22 -8.69 17.33
CA ARG A 35 2.44 -8.43 18.54
C ARG A 35 1.19 -7.59 18.22
N ASP A 36 1.33 -6.54 17.42
CA ASP A 36 0.21 -5.72 16.99
C ASP A 36 -0.82 -6.51 16.18
N LEU A 37 -0.34 -7.39 15.31
CA LEU A 37 -1.19 -8.32 14.56
C LEU A 37 -1.96 -9.26 15.49
N ILE A 38 -1.30 -9.94 16.43
CA ILE A 38 -1.95 -10.85 17.38
C ILE A 38 -3.01 -10.11 18.21
N CYS A 39 -2.71 -8.90 18.67
CA CYS A 39 -3.66 -8.08 19.43
C CYS A 39 -4.90 -7.67 18.62
N LYS A 40 -4.81 -7.66 17.29
CA LYS A 40 -5.90 -7.27 16.37
C LYS A 40 -6.70 -8.45 15.83
N GLU A 41 -6.37 -9.69 16.22
CA GLU A 41 -7.03 -10.92 15.71
C GLU A 41 -7.09 -10.98 14.17
N PHE A 42 -6.01 -10.57 13.50
CA PHE A 42 -5.97 -10.44 12.04
C PHE A 42 -6.20 -11.78 11.31
N THR A 43 -6.76 -11.68 10.11
CA THR A 43 -6.90 -12.76 9.14
C THR A 43 -5.91 -12.63 7.98
N GLU A 44 -5.64 -13.73 7.28
CA GLU A 44 -4.76 -13.73 6.10
C GLU A 44 -5.23 -12.76 5.00
N ASP A 45 -6.55 -12.67 4.79
CA ASP A 45 -7.14 -11.80 3.77
C ASP A 45 -6.99 -10.32 4.11
N GLU A 46 -7.10 -9.94 5.39
CA GLU A 46 -6.81 -8.58 5.86
C GLU A 46 -5.34 -8.20 5.65
N LEU A 47 -4.42 -9.14 5.89
CA LEU A 47 -3.00 -8.96 5.62
C LEU A 47 -2.73 -8.68 4.14
N LYS A 48 -3.35 -9.46 3.25
CA LYS A 48 -3.24 -9.28 1.79
C LYS A 48 -3.82 -7.94 1.34
N ASN A 49 -5.01 -7.59 1.81
CA ASN A 49 -5.67 -6.33 1.46
C ASN A 49 -4.86 -5.11 1.93
N GLU A 50 -4.36 -5.13 3.16
CA GLU A 50 -3.51 -4.04 3.65
C GLU A 50 -2.17 -3.95 2.89
N LEU A 51 -1.58 -5.07 2.48
CA LEU A 51 -0.38 -5.04 1.63
C LEU A 51 -0.66 -4.46 0.25
N ILE A 52 -1.83 -4.72 -0.33
CA ILE A 52 -2.26 -4.10 -1.58
C ILE A 52 -2.38 -2.58 -1.40
N GLU A 53 -3.02 -2.12 -0.33
CA GLU A 53 -3.12 -0.69 -0.02
C GLU A 53 -1.75 -0.05 0.26
N LEU A 54 -0.85 -0.74 0.95
CA LEU A 54 0.50 -0.23 1.24
C LEU A 54 1.38 -0.12 -0.02
N LYS A 55 1.12 -0.94 -1.04
CA LYS A 55 1.82 -0.90 -2.33
C LYS A 55 1.31 0.21 -3.25
N LYS A 56 0.15 0.80 -2.97
CA LYS A 56 -0.32 1.96 -3.73
C LYS A 56 0.58 3.16 -3.43
N PRO A 57 0.91 3.99 -4.44
CA PRO A 57 1.66 5.22 -4.22
C PRO A 57 0.93 6.19 -3.28
N LEU A 58 1.73 6.96 -2.54
CA LEU A 58 1.23 7.96 -1.61
C LEU A 58 0.62 9.14 -2.36
N TRP A 59 -0.56 9.57 -1.93
CA TRP A 59 -1.18 10.79 -2.44
C TRP A 59 -0.44 12.03 -1.93
N MET A 60 -0.02 12.88 -2.86
CA MET A 60 0.75 14.10 -2.56
C MET A 60 -0.15 15.35 -2.37
N GLY A 61 -1.39 15.15 -1.92
CA GLY A 61 -2.33 16.23 -1.60
C GLY A 61 -2.97 16.97 -2.78
N LYS A 62 -2.61 16.65 -4.04
CA LYS A 62 -3.21 17.27 -5.24
C LYS A 62 -4.19 16.34 -5.93
N THR A 63 -5.36 16.86 -6.31
CA THR A 63 -6.34 16.16 -7.16
C THR A 63 -6.82 17.07 -8.27
N LYS A 64 -7.14 16.51 -9.43
CA LYS A 64 -7.82 17.23 -10.50
C LYS A 64 -8.77 16.32 -11.26
N VAL A 65 -9.58 16.93 -12.13
CA VAL A 65 -10.35 16.20 -13.14
C VAL A 65 -9.44 15.99 -14.35
N ALA A 66 -9.46 14.79 -14.94
CA ALA A 66 -8.67 14.48 -16.12
C ALA A 66 -9.17 15.27 -17.33
N ASP A 67 -8.29 16.06 -17.92
CA ASP A 67 -8.58 16.91 -19.08
C ASP A 67 -8.62 16.11 -20.39
N PHE A 68 -7.93 14.97 -20.43
CA PHE A 68 -7.79 14.08 -21.58
C PHE A 68 -7.66 12.64 -21.10
N ASN A 69 -7.91 11.70 -22.02
CA ASN A 69 -7.68 10.28 -21.74
C ASN A 69 -6.18 10.01 -21.57
N SER A 70 -5.80 9.28 -20.54
CA SER A 70 -4.41 8.87 -20.29
C SER A 70 -4.36 7.44 -19.74
N THR A 71 -3.16 6.93 -19.48
CA THR A 71 -2.97 5.61 -18.89
C THR A 71 -2.48 5.76 -17.46
N CYS A 72 -3.17 5.12 -16.52
CA CYS A 72 -2.73 5.04 -15.13
C CYS A 72 -1.49 4.16 -15.03
N GLN A 73 -0.38 4.71 -14.53
CA GLN A 73 0.88 3.98 -14.43
C GLN A 73 0.89 2.90 -13.32
N VAL A 74 -0.16 2.85 -12.48
CA VAL A 74 -0.28 1.87 -11.38
C VAL A 74 -1.10 0.65 -11.78
N CYS A 75 -2.30 0.85 -12.33
CA CYS A 75 -3.18 -0.25 -12.74
C CYS A 75 -3.12 -0.56 -14.24
N THR A 76 -2.39 0.24 -15.02
CA THR A 76 -2.32 0.19 -16.50
C THR A 76 -3.65 0.41 -17.22
N GLY A 77 -4.71 0.73 -16.49
CA GLY A 77 -6.03 1.05 -17.02
C GLY A 77 -6.11 2.47 -17.59
N THR A 78 -7.09 2.71 -18.46
CA THR A 78 -7.36 4.02 -19.03
C THR A 78 -7.98 4.94 -17.97
N ILE A 79 -7.41 6.13 -17.82
CA ILE A 79 -8.02 7.28 -17.15
C ILE A 79 -8.85 8.00 -18.20
N SER A 80 -10.16 8.09 -17.99
CA SER A 80 -11.05 8.76 -18.94
C SER A 80 -11.13 10.26 -18.62
N GLN A 81 -11.32 11.08 -19.65
CA GLN A 81 -11.63 12.49 -19.49
C GLN A 81 -12.86 12.65 -18.57
N GLY A 82 -12.77 13.55 -17.58
CA GLY A 82 -13.81 13.74 -16.57
C GLY A 82 -13.62 12.93 -15.29
N GLU A 83 -12.69 11.97 -15.25
CA GLU A 83 -12.39 11.22 -14.01
C GLU A 83 -11.58 12.06 -13.02
N VAL A 84 -11.83 11.86 -11.72
CA VAL A 84 -11.01 12.47 -10.67
C VAL A 84 -9.74 11.65 -10.45
N ILE A 85 -8.59 12.29 -10.62
CA ILE A 85 -7.25 11.71 -10.50
C ILE A 85 -6.48 12.36 -9.35
N CYS A 86 -5.54 11.61 -8.80
CA CYS A 86 -4.65 12.06 -7.73
C CYS A 86 -3.21 12.12 -8.22
N TYR A 87 -2.48 13.12 -7.72
CA TYR A 87 -1.05 13.24 -7.96
C TYR A 87 -0.27 12.36 -6.99
N THR A 88 0.70 11.64 -7.52
CA THR A 88 1.63 10.77 -6.80
C THR A 88 3.05 11.10 -7.21
N ASP A 89 4.05 10.75 -6.41
CA ASP A 89 5.45 10.88 -6.82
C ASP A 89 6.00 9.50 -7.21
N LEU A 90 5.73 9.10 -8.45
CA LEU A 90 6.25 7.85 -9.02
C LEU A 90 7.67 8.01 -9.59
N GLY A 91 8.24 9.22 -9.54
CA GLY A 91 9.57 9.51 -10.07
C GLY A 91 9.64 9.67 -11.59
N PHE A 92 8.51 9.77 -12.30
CA PHE A 92 8.52 10.06 -13.74
C PHE A 92 8.90 11.52 -14.01
N GLN A 93 9.74 11.74 -15.02
CA GLN A 93 10.14 13.10 -15.45
C GLN A 93 8.96 13.88 -16.04
N LYS A 94 8.02 13.18 -16.67
CA LYS A 94 6.83 13.78 -17.26
C LYS A 94 5.72 13.83 -16.21
N GLU A 95 5.32 15.03 -15.82
CA GLU A 95 4.34 15.23 -14.74
C GLU A 95 3.00 14.53 -15.01
N SER A 96 2.59 14.38 -16.28
CA SER A 96 1.36 13.67 -16.64
C SER A 96 1.32 12.22 -16.17
N ASP A 97 2.47 11.57 -16.06
CA ASP A 97 2.58 10.14 -15.78
C ASP A 97 2.58 9.86 -14.27
N ASN A 98 2.70 10.92 -13.48
CA ASN A 98 2.58 10.93 -12.03
C ASN A 98 1.12 11.09 -11.54
N TRP A 99 0.17 11.27 -12.47
CA TRP A 99 -1.26 11.29 -12.17
C TRP A 99 -1.89 9.91 -12.37
N VAL A 100 -2.58 9.42 -11.34
CA VAL A 100 -3.18 8.09 -11.35
C VAL A 100 -4.66 8.13 -10.93
N HIS A 101 -5.39 7.05 -11.17
CA HIS A 101 -6.75 6.91 -10.65
C HIS A 101 -6.77 7.14 -9.14
N LYS A 102 -7.82 7.79 -8.64
CA LYS A 102 -7.99 8.03 -7.20
C LYS A 102 -7.99 6.75 -6.36
N SER A 103 -8.47 5.64 -6.93
CA SER A 103 -8.44 4.31 -6.28
C SER A 103 -7.04 3.67 -6.24
N CYS A 104 -6.12 4.15 -7.07
CA CYS A 104 -4.75 3.67 -7.19
C CYS A 104 -3.77 4.42 -6.30
N CYS A 105 -4.19 5.47 -5.59
CA CYS A 105 -3.37 6.14 -4.58
C CYS A 105 -3.89 5.88 -3.17
N ARG A 106 -2.95 5.82 -2.22
CA ARG A 106 -3.24 5.72 -0.79
C ARG A 106 -3.36 7.11 -0.18
N ARG A 107 -4.37 7.35 0.65
CA ARG A 107 -4.42 8.51 1.55
C ARG A 107 -3.58 8.23 2.80
N GLU A 108 -2.82 9.22 3.26
CA GLU A 108 -2.20 9.17 4.60
C GLU A 108 -3.26 8.96 5.69
#